data_AF-A0A5I9RM23-F1
#
_entry.id   AF-A0A5I9RM23-F1
#
_cell.length_a   1.000
_cell.length_b   1.000
_cell.length_c   1.000
_cell.angle_alpha   90.00
_cell.angle_beta   90.00
_cell.angle_gamma   90.00
#
_symmetry.space_group_name_H-M   'P 1'
#
loop_
_entity.id
_entity.type
_entity.pdbx_description
1 polymer ?
#
loop_
_entity_poly.entity_id
_entity_poly.type
_entity_poly.pdbx_seq_one_letter_code
_entity_poly.pdbx_strand_id
1 'polypeptide(L)'
;MTQNPAQVSLRPNNRLSDMQAIMEQTQAFENRVLERLNAGKTVRSFLITAVELLTEAVNILVLQVFRKDDYAVKYAVEPLLDGDGPLGDLSVRLKLIYGLGVLSRTEYEDAELLMALREELNHDGNEYAFTDDEILGPFGELHCVMALPPPPHFDTSDAALYAMQIQRYQQAVRSTMVLSLTELISKISLKKAFQK
;
A
#
# COMPACT_ATOMS: atom_id res chain seq x y z
N MET A 1 -8.07 39.63 46.46
CA MET A 1 -7.75 38.33 47.11
C MET A 1 -8.92 37.39 46.86
N THR A 2 -8.85 36.19 46.31
CA THR A 2 -7.86 35.39 45.55
C THR A 2 -8.56 34.03 45.36
N GLN A 3 -8.49 33.43 44.17
CA GLN A 3 -8.58 31.96 43.89
C GLN A 3 -9.96 31.27 44.14
N ASN A 4 -10.46 30.29 43.39
CA ASN A 4 -10.06 29.51 42.20
C ASN A 4 -11.26 28.55 41.87
N PRO A 5 -11.72 28.35 40.61
CA PRO A 5 -12.51 27.17 40.28
C PRO A 5 -11.58 26.06 39.77
N ALA A 6 -11.50 25.01 40.57
CA ALA A 6 -10.70 23.82 40.32
C ALA A 6 -11.24 23.01 39.12
N GLN A 7 -10.28 22.59 38.28
CA GLN A 7 -10.16 21.26 37.68
C GLN A 7 -11.35 20.76 36.84
N VAL A 8 -11.29 21.07 35.54
CA VAL A 8 -11.83 20.18 34.50
C VAL A 8 -10.98 18.90 34.52
N SER A 9 -11.42 17.92 35.30
CA SER A 9 -10.86 16.57 35.30
C SER A 9 -11.10 15.94 33.93
N LEU A 10 -10.08 15.93 33.07
CA LEU A 10 -10.02 15.13 31.86
C LEU A 10 -10.07 13.66 32.27
N ARG A 11 -11.25 13.05 32.21
CA ARG A 11 -11.48 11.66 32.58
C ARG A 11 -10.57 10.73 31.75
N PRO A 12 -9.71 9.92 32.39
CA PRO A 12 -8.78 9.02 31.68
C PRO A 12 -9.48 7.91 30.88
N ASN A 13 -10.75 7.59 31.16
CA ASN A 13 -11.52 6.54 30.48
C ASN A 13 -11.75 6.79 28.99
N ASN A 14 -11.85 8.05 28.54
CA ASN A 14 -12.14 8.33 27.12
C ASN A 14 -10.92 8.10 26.23
N ARG A 15 -9.71 8.32 26.76
CA ARG A 15 -8.47 8.17 25.98
C ARG A 15 -8.13 6.71 25.70
N LEU A 16 -8.44 5.81 26.64
CA LEU A 16 -8.24 4.38 26.47
C LEU A 16 -9.18 3.80 25.42
N SER A 17 -10.46 4.22 25.42
CA SER A 17 -11.42 3.81 24.39
C SER A 17 -11.06 4.37 23.01
N ASP A 18 -10.59 5.62 22.94
CA ASP A 18 -10.17 6.24 21.67
C ASP A 18 -8.91 5.55 21.12
N MET A 19 -7.95 5.17 21.98
CA MET A 19 -6.78 4.38 21.59
C MET A 19 -7.17 3.00 21.06
N GLN A 20 -8.08 2.32 21.75
CA GLN A 20 -8.59 1.01 21.33
C GLN A 20 -9.27 1.10 19.95
N ALA A 21 -10.12 2.10 19.73
CA ALA A 21 -10.80 2.31 18.46
C ALA A 21 -9.83 2.60 17.30
N ILE A 22 -8.79 3.41 17.54
CA ILE A 22 -7.76 3.71 16.52
C ILE A 22 -6.96 2.45 16.18
N MET A 23 -6.59 1.65 17.18
CA MET A 23 -5.88 0.39 16.98
C MET A 23 -6.73 -0.61 16.19
N GLU A 24 -8.00 -0.79 16.56
CA GLU A 24 -8.93 -1.66 15.86
C GLU A 24 -9.12 -1.25 14.39
N GLN A 25 -9.29 0.05 14.12
CA GLN A 25 -9.48 0.55 12.77
C GLN A 25 -8.21 0.38 11.91
N THR A 26 -7.03 0.62 12.51
CA THR A 26 -5.73 0.42 11.86
C THR A 26 -5.53 -1.05 11.48
N GLN A 27 -5.79 -1.95 12.43
CA GLN A 27 -5.63 -3.38 12.24
C GLN A 27 -6.67 -3.93 11.26
N ALA A 28 -7.89 -3.40 11.25
CA ALA A 28 -8.91 -3.75 10.27
C ALA A 28 -8.50 -3.37 8.83
N PHE A 29 -7.84 -2.22 8.65
CA PHE A 29 -7.32 -1.83 7.34
C PHE A 29 -6.21 -2.76 6.87
N GLU A 30 -5.22 -3.05 7.73
CA GLU A 30 -4.12 -3.98 7.42
C GLU A 30 -4.65 -5.37 7.05
N ASN A 31 -5.59 -5.92 7.84
CA ASN A 31 -6.22 -7.20 7.54
C ASN A 31 -6.94 -7.18 6.19
N ARG A 32 -7.67 -6.10 5.88
CA ARG A 32 -8.35 -5.95 4.57
C ARG A 32 -7.34 -5.92 3.42
N VAL A 33 -6.20 -5.24 3.59
CA VAL A 33 -5.12 -5.21 2.59
C VAL A 33 -4.57 -6.62 2.37
N LEU A 34 -4.24 -7.32 3.45
CA LEU A 34 -3.73 -8.70 3.42
C LEU A 34 -4.70 -9.65 2.71
N GLU A 35 -5.98 -9.61 3.09
CA GLU A 35 -7.02 -10.48 2.50
C GLU A 35 -7.18 -10.23 1.00
N ARG A 36 -7.22 -8.96 0.58
CA ARG A 36 -7.36 -8.61 -0.84
C ARG A 36 -6.13 -9.02 -1.65
N LEU A 37 -4.93 -8.74 -1.17
CA LEU A 37 -3.70 -9.18 -1.85
C LEU A 37 -3.61 -10.70 -1.96
N ASN A 38 -4.01 -11.41 -0.90
CA ASN A 38 -3.98 -12.87 -0.89
C ASN A 38 -5.10 -13.50 -1.76
N ALA A 39 -6.10 -12.74 -2.20
CA ALA A 39 -7.14 -13.23 -3.11
C ALA A 39 -6.67 -13.31 -4.58
N GLY A 40 -5.72 -12.46 -5.00
CA GLY A 40 -5.18 -12.46 -6.36
C GLY A 40 -4.48 -13.79 -6.67
N LYS A 41 -4.78 -14.46 -7.78
CA LYS A 41 -4.24 -15.81 -8.09
C LYS A 41 -3.03 -15.77 -9.02
N THR A 42 -3.01 -14.80 -9.92
CA THR A 42 -1.98 -14.57 -10.92
C THR A 42 -1.17 -13.31 -10.58
N VAL A 43 0.01 -13.15 -11.17
CA VAL A 43 0.82 -11.94 -11.00
C VAL A 43 0.05 -10.68 -11.42
N ARG A 44 -0.65 -10.74 -12.56
CA ARG A 44 -1.48 -9.61 -13.06
C ARG A 44 -2.57 -9.22 -12.07
N SER A 45 -3.37 -10.18 -11.59
CA SER A 45 -4.44 -9.88 -10.61
C SER A 45 -3.90 -9.40 -9.27
N PHE A 46 -2.74 -9.90 -8.84
CA PHE A 46 -2.03 -9.43 -7.65
C PHE A 46 -1.61 -7.97 -7.78
N LEU A 47 -0.96 -7.58 -8.89
CA LEU A 47 -0.50 -6.21 -9.12
C LEU A 47 -1.63 -5.22 -9.32
N ILE A 48 -2.71 -5.60 -10.02
CA ILE A 48 -3.93 -4.78 -10.11
C ILE A 48 -4.44 -4.47 -8.71
N THR A 49 -4.58 -5.50 -7.87
CA THR A 49 -5.08 -5.34 -6.50
C THR A 49 -4.13 -4.49 -5.64
N ALA A 50 -2.81 -4.67 -5.79
CA ALA A 50 -1.81 -3.88 -5.09
C ALA A 50 -1.91 -2.38 -5.45
N VAL A 51 -2.01 -2.06 -6.73
CA VAL A 51 -2.14 -0.67 -7.20
C VAL A 51 -3.48 -0.05 -6.78
N GLU A 52 -4.57 -0.81 -6.77
CA GLU A 52 -5.86 -0.35 -6.22
C GLU A 52 -5.75 0.00 -4.73
N LEU A 53 -5.15 -0.88 -3.92
CA LEU A 53 -4.96 -0.66 -2.49
C LEU A 53 -4.01 0.51 -2.20
N LEU A 54 -2.95 0.65 -2.99
CA LEU A 54 -2.05 1.80 -2.96
C LEU A 54 -2.79 3.10 -3.30
N THR A 55 -3.69 3.06 -4.29
CA THR A 55 -4.55 4.20 -4.64
C THR A 55 -5.42 4.62 -3.46
N GLU A 56 -6.05 3.66 -2.78
CA GLU A 56 -6.84 3.91 -1.57
C GLU A 56 -5.98 4.56 -0.47
N ALA A 57 -4.79 4.01 -0.21
CA ALA A 57 -3.87 4.52 0.81
C ALA A 57 -3.37 5.95 0.49
N VAL A 58 -2.98 6.22 -0.75
CA VAL A 58 -2.57 7.56 -1.20
C VAL A 58 -3.74 8.54 -1.14
N ASN A 59 -4.95 8.11 -1.52
CA ASN A 59 -6.13 8.96 -1.44
C ASN A 59 -6.43 9.40 0.00
N ILE A 60 -6.24 8.52 0.99
CA ILE A 60 -6.33 8.88 2.42
C ILE A 60 -5.37 10.03 2.73
N LEU A 61 -4.11 9.98 2.26
CA LEU A 61 -3.13 11.04 2.49
C LEU A 61 -3.50 12.34 1.78
N VAL A 62 -3.94 12.26 0.52
CA VAL A 62 -4.37 13.42 -0.27
C VAL A 62 -5.52 14.16 0.43
N LEU A 63 -6.53 13.44 0.92
CA LEU A 63 -7.66 14.04 1.63
C LEU A 63 -7.27 14.66 2.99
N GLN A 64 -6.12 14.31 3.56
CA GLN A 64 -5.58 14.98 4.75
C GLN A 64 -4.92 16.33 4.42
N VAL A 65 -4.43 16.52 3.19
CA VAL A 65 -3.74 17.75 2.78
C VAL A 65 -4.71 18.91 2.55
N PHE A 66 -5.89 18.62 1.99
CA PHE A 66 -6.85 19.63 1.61
C PHE A 66 -7.73 20.10 2.78
N ARG A 67 -8.27 21.32 2.65
CA ARG A 67 -9.22 21.86 3.63
C ARG A 67 -10.52 21.05 3.62
N LYS A 68 -11.18 21.02 4.78
CA LYS A 68 -12.37 20.19 5.03
C LYS A 68 -13.66 20.99 5.18
N ASP A 69 -13.64 22.31 4.96
CA ASP A 69 -14.87 23.10 4.99
C ASP A 69 -15.70 22.86 3.72
N ASP A 70 -17.01 22.68 3.87
CA ASP A 70 -17.93 22.26 2.79
C ASP A 70 -17.83 23.14 1.53
N TYR A 71 -17.56 24.44 1.70
CA TYR A 71 -17.40 25.36 0.59
C TYR A 71 -16.09 25.11 -0.18
N ALA A 72 -14.95 25.03 0.51
CA ALA A 72 -13.69 24.70 -0.14
C ALA A 72 -13.73 23.30 -0.78
N VAL A 73 -14.37 22.33 -0.12
CA VAL A 73 -14.51 20.97 -0.65
C VAL A 73 -15.24 21.00 -1.99
N LYS A 74 -16.45 21.57 -2.02
CA LYS A 74 -17.31 21.58 -3.21
C LYS A 74 -16.72 22.36 -4.40
N TYR A 75 -16.05 23.49 -4.13
CA TYR A 75 -15.67 24.42 -5.20
C TYR A 75 -14.19 24.40 -5.56
N ALA A 76 -13.33 23.80 -4.73
CA ALA A 76 -11.89 23.71 -4.99
C ALA A 76 -11.36 22.27 -4.91
N VAL A 77 -11.71 21.50 -3.87
CA VAL A 77 -11.11 20.17 -3.66
C VAL A 77 -11.67 19.13 -4.63
N GLU A 78 -13.00 19.00 -4.72
CA GLU A 78 -13.65 18.02 -5.61
C GLU A 78 -13.20 18.22 -7.08
N PRO A 79 -13.24 19.43 -7.68
CA PRO A 79 -12.78 19.63 -9.05
C PRO A 79 -11.29 19.34 -9.28
N LEU A 80 -10.46 19.41 -8.24
CA LEU A 80 -9.04 19.07 -8.34
C LEU A 80 -8.82 17.55 -8.37
N LEU A 81 -9.59 16.82 -7.56
CA LEU A 81 -9.40 15.39 -7.30
C LEU A 81 -10.23 14.48 -8.22
N ASP A 82 -11.32 14.98 -8.80
CA ASP A 82 -12.13 14.20 -9.74
C ASP A 82 -11.29 13.73 -10.95
N GLY A 83 -11.77 12.70 -11.66
CA GLY A 83 -11.01 12.03 -12.72
C GLY A 83 -10.52 12.94 -13.85
N ASP A 84 -11.25 14.02 -14.14
CA ASP A 84 -10.86 15.04 -15.12
C ASP A 84 -10.06 16.21 -14.51
N GLY A 85 -9.89 16.21 -13.19
CA GLY A 85 -9.13 17.20 -12.44
C GLY A 85 -7.61 16.98 -12.55
N PRO A 86 -6.80 18.02 -12.33
CA PRO A 86 -5.33 17.95 -12.43
C PRO A 86 -4.70 16.95 -11.44
N LEU A 87 -5.39 16.57 -10.37
CA LEU A 87 -4.96 15.58 -9.40
C LEU A 87 -5.82 14.31 -9.47
N GLY A 88 -6.50 14.04 -10.59
CA GLY A 88 -7.27 12.81 -10.78
C GLY A 88 -6.40 11.55 -10.84
N ASP A 89 -5.23 11.66 -11.47
CA ASP A 89 -4.31 10.55 -11.70
C ASP A 89 -3.46 10.17 -10.47
N LEU A 90 -3.26 8.86 -10.27
CA LEU A 90 -2.49 8.32 -9.14
C LEU A 90 -1.03 8.76 -9.16
N SER A 91 -0.37 8.77 -10.32
CA SER A 91 1.05 9.16 -10.41
C SER A 91 1.21 10.64 -10.02
N VAL A 92 0.26 11.49 -10.44
CA VAL A 92 0.26 12.91 -10.03
C VAL A 92 0.04 13.05 -8.52
N ARG A 93 -0.89 12.29 -7.93
CA ARG A 93 -1.12 12.29 -6.47
C ARG A 93 0.11 11.82 -5.71
N LEU A 94 0.79 10.76 -6.17
CA LEU A 94 2.04 10.28 -5.57
C LEU A 94 3.12 11.36 -5.58
N LYS A 95 3.33 12.01 -6.72
CA LYS A 95 4.28 13.14 -6.86
C LYS A 95 3.95 14.29 -5.92
N LEU A 96 2.66 14.62 -5.75
CA LEU A 96 2.22 15.64 -4.80
C LEU A 96 2.58 15.26 -3.35
N ILE A 97 2.19 14.06 -2.91
CA ILE A 97 2.42 13.62 -1.52
C ILE A 97 3.92 13.47 -1.23
N TYR A 98 4.71 12.99 -2.20
CA TYR A 98 6.16 12.97 -2.11
C TYR A 98 6.76 14.38 -2.06
N GLY A 99 6.34 15.29 -2.94
CA GLY A 99 6.80 16.68 -2.98
C GLY A 99 6.48 17.47 -1.69
N LEU A 100 5.41 17.09 -0.99
CA LEU A 100 5.06 17.63 0.33
C LEU A 100 5.86 16.99 1.49
N GLY A 101 6.71 16.01 1.21
CA GLY A 101 7.58 15.35 2.19
C GLY A 101 6.89 14.31 3.08
N VAL A 102 5.67 13.87 2.72
CA VAL A 102 4.91 12.88 3.51
C VAL A 102 5.40 11.46 3.21
N LEU A 103 5.69 11.16 1.94
CA LEU A 103 6.33 9.92 1.52
C LEU A 103 7.85 10.08 1.53
N SER A 104 8.53 9.01 1.95
CA SER A 104 9.97 8.88 1.74
C SER A 104 10.27 8.54 0.28
N ARG A 105 11.54 8.70 -0.11
CA ARG A 105 12.01 8.35 -1.45
C ARG A 105 11.75 6.87 -1.79
N THR A 106 12.07 5.95 -0.87
CA THR A 106 11.91 4.51 -1.10
C THR A 106 10.43 4.13 -1.27
N GLU A 107 9.54 4.72 -0.46
CA GLU A 107 8.10 4.49 -0.60
C GLU A 107 7.55 5.02 -1.93
N TYR A 108 8.07 6.16 -2.40
CA TYR A 108 7.71 6.73 -3.70
C TYR A 108 8.23 5.88 -4.87
N GLU A 109 9.50 5.45 -4.82
CA GLU A 109 10.11 4.60 -5.84
C GLU A 109 9.42 3.22 -5.94
N ASP A 110 9.09 2.61 -4.79
CA ASP A 110 8.35 1.34 -4.76
C ASP A 110 6.94 1.48 -5.37
N ALA A 111 6.25 2.59 -5.07
CA ALA A 111 4.93 2.88 -5.63
C ALA A 111 4.97 3.06 -7.16
N GLU A 112 5.94 3.82 -7.69
CA GLU A 112 6.12 4.01 -9.13
C GLU A 112 6.49 2.69 -9.83
N LEU A 113 7.35 1.86 -9.22
CA LEU A 113 7.72 0.56 -9.79
C LEU A 113 6.51 -0.38 -9.88
N LEU A 114 5.67 -0.44 -8.84
CA LEU A 114 4.43 -1.24 -8.86
C LEU A 114 3.45 -0.77 -9.94
N MET A 115 3.33 0.55 -10.12
CA MET A 115 2.49 1.13 -11.17
C MET A 115 3.03 0.80 -12.56
N ALA A 116 4.34 0.96 -12.78
CA ALA A 116 4.98 0.65 -14.05
C ALA A 116 4.84 -0.83 -14.41
N LEU A 117 5.08 -1.74 -13.45
CA LEU A 117 4.94 -3.17 -13.66
C LEU A 117 3.49 -3.58 -13.96
N ARG A 118 2.52 -2.99 -13.24
CA ARG A 118 1.10 -3.21 -13.51
C ARG A 118 0.71 -2.71 -14.90
N GLU A 119 1.25 -1.58 -15.34
CA GLU A 119 0.93 -1.00 -16.63
C GLU A 119 1.51 -1.81 -17.79
N GLU A 120 2.75 -2.28 -17.65
CA GLU A 120 3.39 -3.16 -18.64
C GLU A 120 2.59 -4.46 -18.79
N LEU A 121 2.23 -5.11 -17.68
CA LEU A 121 1.47 -6.37 -17.71
C LEU A 121 0.02 -6.24 -18.21
N ASN A 122 -0.53 -5.03 -18.27
CA ASN A 122 -1.84 -4.81 -18.90
C ASN A 122 -1.74 -4.76 -20.43
N HIS A 123 -0.57 -4.37 -20.96
CA HIS A 123 -0.30 -4.32 -22.39
C HIS A 123 0.34 -5.61 -22.91
N ASP A 124 0.90 -6.42 -22.01
CA ASP A 124 1.42 -7.75 -22.33
C ASP A 124 0.33 -8.83 -22.22
N GLY A 125 0.20 -9.65 -23.27
CA GLY A 125 -0.72 -10.79 -23.34
C GLY A 125 -0.20 -12.06 -22.68
N ASN A 126 1.08 -12.12 -22.31
CA ASN A 126 1.69 -13.29 -21.67
C ASN A 126 1.13 -13.53 -20.25
N GLU A 127 1.15 -14.79 -19.82
CA GLU A 127 0.83 -15.18 -18.45
C GLU A 127 2.11 -15.52 -17.70
N TYR A 128 2.44 -14.67 -16.72
CA TYR A 128 3.62 -14.86 -15.88
C TYR A 128 3.28 -15.52 -14.54
N ALA A 129 4.18 -16.38 -14.07
CA ALA A 129 4.26 -16.87 -12.71
C ALA A 129 5.12 -15.96 -11.83
N PHE A 130 4.97 -16.07 -10.51
CA PHE A 130 5.80 -15.32 -9.56
C PHE A 130 7.28 -15.75 -9.57
N THR A 131 7.59 -16.86 -10.25
CA THR A 131 8.93 -17.44 -10.34
C THR A 131 9.64 -17.10 -11.64
N ASP A 132 8.99 -16.38 -12.54
CA ASP A 132 9.58 -15.97 -13.82
C ASP A 132 10.54 -14.81 -13.59
N ASP A 133 11.67 -14.80 -14.30
CA ASP A 133 12.74 -13.82 -14.11
C ASP A 133 12.27 -12.39 -14.40
N GLU A 134 11.37 -12.23 -15.38
CA GLU A 134 10.72 -10.97 -15.74
C GLU A 134 9.91 -10.37 -14.57
N ILE A 135 9.48 -11.20 -13.63
CA ILE A 135 8.73 -10.80 -12.43
C ILE A 135 9.66 -10.71 -11.21
N LEU A 136 10.56 -11.69 -11.04
CA LEU A 136 11.49 -11.73 -9.92
C LEU A 136 12.48 -10.55 -9.92
N GLY A 137 12.97 -10.15 -11.11
CA GLY A 137 13.88 -9.02 -11.26
C GLY A 137 13.28 -7.74 -10.66
N PRO A 138 12.15 -7.23 -11.18
CA PRO A 138 11.47 -6.06 -10.62
C PRO A 138 11.07 -6.21 -9.15
N PHE A 139 10.64 -7.40 -8.71
CA PHE A 139 10.35 -7.62 -7.28
C PHE A 139 11.57 -7.51 -6.38
N GLY A 140 12.75 -7.88 -6.87
CA GLY A 140 14.01 -7.73 -6.15
C GLY A 140 14.50 -6.28 -6.05
N GLU A 141 13.98 -5.38 -6.89
CA GLU A 141 14.31 -3.94 -6.87
C GLU A 141 13.45 -3.14 -5.87
N LEU A 142 12.35 -3.73 -5.38
CA LEU A 142 11.48 -3.09 -4.39
C LEU A 142 12.19 -3.01 -3.02
N HIS A 143 12.25 -1.81 -2.46
CA HIS A 143 12.88 -1.56 -1.17
C HIS A 143 12.09 -2.19 0.00
N CYS A 144 10.76 -2.31 -0.14
CA CYS A 144 9.92 -2.99 0.83
C CYS A 144 10.17 -4.51 0.89
N VAL A 145 10.80 -5.10 -0.13
CA VAL A 145 11.16 -6.51 -0.16
C VAL A 145 12.58 -6.67 0.40
N MET A 146 12.67 -6.97 1.70
CA MET A 146 13.98 -7.16 2.36
C MET A 146 14.84 -8.23 1.70
N ALA A 147 14.24 -9.37 1.34
CA ALA A 147 14.90 -10.47 0.66
C ALA A 147 13.86 -11.37 -0.01
N LEU A 148 14.07 -11.66 -1.29
CA LEU A 148 13.34 -12.71 -1.97
C LEU A 148 13.80 -14.08 -1.45
N PRO A 149 12.90 -15.09 -1.42
CA PRO A 149 13.31 -16.43 -1.06
C PRO A 149 14.37 -16.94 -2.05
N PRO A 150 15.42 -17.62 -1.57
CA PRO A 150 16.45 -18.15 -2.46
C PRO A 150 15.86 -19.24 -3.36
N PRO A 151 16.21 -19.28 -4.65
CA PRO A 151 15.76 -20.33 -5.55
C PRO A 151 16.30 -21.69 -5.08
N PRO A 152 15.47 -22.73 -5.03
CA PRO A 152 15.93 -24.07 -4.69
C PRO A 152 16.81 -24.64 -5.81
N HIS A 153 17.55 -25.71 -5.51
CA HIS A 153 18.16 -26.52 -6.56
C HIS A 153 17.07 -27.34 -7.25
N PHE A 154 16.76 -26.98 -8.50
CA PHE A 154 15.79 -27.69 -9.30
C PHE A 154 16.39 -28.96 -9.87
N ASP A 155 15.77 -30.10 -9.53
CA ASP A 155 16.09 -31.38 -10.17
C ASP A 155 15.10 -31.62 -11.31
N THR A 156 15.57 -31.52 -12.55
CA THR A 156 14.73 -31.73 -13.74
C THR A 156 14.62 -33.19 -14.16
N SER A 157 15.30 -34.11 -13.46
CA SER A 157 15.25 -35.54 -13.76
C SER A 157 13.96 -36.21 -13.27
N ASP A 158 13.36 -35.68 -12.20
CA ASP A 158 12.06 -36.09 -11.67
C ASP A 158 11.03 -34.96 -11.83
N ALA A 159 10.12 -35.14 -12.80
CA ALA A 159 9.09 -34.16 -13.11
C ALA A 159 8.11 -33.91 -11.95
N ALA A 160 7.83 -34.90 -11.09
CA ALA A 160 6.94 -34.74 -9.95
C ALA A 160 7.63 -33.93 -8.85
N LEU A 161 8.91 -34.21 -8.59
CA LEU A 161 9.72 -33.43 -7.66
C LEU A 161 9.86 -31.98 -8.14
N TYR A 162 10.18 -31.76 -9.42
CA TYR A 162 10.27 -30.43 -10.02
C TYR A 162 8.98 -29.63 -9.84
N ALA A 163 7.82 -30.24 -10.13
CA ALA A 163 6.52 -29.60 -9.96
C ALA A 163 6.25 -29.18 -8.51
N MET A 164 6.63 -30.01 -7.53
CA MET A 164 6.51 -29.66 -6.11
C MET A 164 7.46 -28.52 -5.70
N GLN A 165 8.70 -28.54 -6.22
CA GLN A 165 9.70 -27.50 -5.94
C GLN A 165 9.26 -26.14 -6.47
N ILE A 166 8.82 -26.07 -7.73
CA ILE A 166 8.38 -24.81 -8.35
C ILE A 166 7.12 -24.26 -7.65
N GLN A 167 6.16 -25.12 -7.31
CA GLN A 167 4.95 -24.70 -6.59
C GLN A 167 5.29 -24.13 -5.20
N ARG A 168 6.19 -24.78 -4.46
CA ARG A 168 6.64 -24.28 -3.15
C ARG A 168 7.39 -22.96 -3.28
N TYR A 169 8.24 -22.83 -4.30
CA TYR A 169 8.98 -21.61 -4.55
C TYR A 169 8.04 -20.45 -4.89
N GLN A 170 7.08 -20.68 -5.80
CA GLN A 170 6.04 -19.72 -6.15
C GLN A 170 5.23 -19.26 -4.93
N GLN A 171 4.85 -20.19 -4.05
CA GLN A 171 4.14 -19.84 -2.82
C GLN A 171 5.00 -18.99 -1.88
N ALA A 172 6.28 -19.32 -1.73
CA ALA A 172 7.20 -18.54 -0.90
C ALA A 172 7.35 -17.10 -1.43
N VAL A 173 7.60 -16.93 -2.74
CA VAL A 173 7.72 -15.61 -3.37
C VAL A 173 6.43 -14.82 -3.17
N ARG A 174 5.29 -15.41 -3.49
CA ARG A 174 3.98 -14.79 -3.32
C ARG A 174 3.75 -14.35 -1.87
N SER A 175 4.05 -15.19 -0.88
CA SER A 175 3.89 -14.82 0.53
C SER A 175 4.78 -13.66 0.93
N THR A 176 6.05 -13.65 0.48
CA THR A 176 6.95 -12.50 0.69
C THR A 176 6.36 -11.21 0.10
N MET A 177 5.82 -11.28 -1.12
CA MET A 177 5.23 -10.12 -1.78
C MET A 177 3.96 -9.63 -1.08
N VAL A 178 3.07 -10.54 -0.65
CA VAL A 178 1.87 -10.18 0.11
C VAL A 178 2.26 -9.43 1.39
N LEU A 179 3.21 -9.97 2.16
CA LEU A 179 3.63 -9.35 3.43
C LEU A 179 4.28 -7.98 3.21
N SER A 180 5.21 -7.89 2.25
CA SER A 180 5.95 -6.65 1.95
C SER A 180 5.02 -5.53 1.49
N LEU A 181 4.06 -5.85 0.61
CA LEU A 181 3.09 -4.87 0.12
C LEU A 181 2.02 -4.54 1.16
N THR A 182 1.60 -5.50 1.99
CA THR A 182 0.72 -5.21 3.14
C THR A 182 1.39 -4.21 4.08
N GLU A 183 2.67 -4.39 4.40
CA GLU A 183 3.41 -3.46 5.26
C GLU A 183 3.53 -2.08 4.60
N LEU A 184 3.96 -2.01 3.33
CA LEU A 184 4.09 -0.76 2.60
C LEU A 184 2.77 0.04 2.57
N ILE A 185 1.68 -0.61 2.15
CA ILE A 185 0.37 0.03 1.97
C ILE A 185 -0.20 0.47 3.32
N SER A 186 -0.10 -0.37 4.35
CA SER A 186 -0.55 -0.03 5.71
C SER A 186 0.26 1.13 6.29
N LYS A 187 1.58 1.14 6.08
CA LYS A 187 2.44 2.25 6.50
C LYS A 187 2.07 3.56 5.81
N ILE A 188 1.77 3.51 4.51
CA ILE A 188 1.31 4.69 3.75
C ILE A 188 -0.03 5.19 4.28
N SER A 189 -1.02 4.32 4.49
CA SER A 189 -2.36 4.74 4.92
C SER A 189 -2.39 5.37 6.32
N LEU A 190 -1.45 4.99 7.19
CA LEU A 190 -1.34 5.49 8.57
C LEU A 190 -0.54 6.78 8.71
N LYS A 191 0.16 7.22 7.65
CA LYS A 191 0.90 8.48 7.70
C LYS A 191 -0.05 9.66 7.90
N LYS A 192 0.49 10.69 8.56
CA LYS A 192 -0.17 11.98 8.70
C LYS A 192 0.50 12.97 7.77
N ALA A 193 -0.28 13.61 6.91
CA ALA A 193 0.24 14.60 5.97
C ALA A 193 0.89 15.80 6.69
N PHE A 194 0.34 16.18 7.86
CA PHE A 194 0.90 17.23 8.71
C PHE A 194 0.81 16.81 10.18
N GLN A 195 1.91 16.99 10.92
CA GLN A 195 1.85 17.00 12.39
C GLN A 195 1.37 18.40 12.82
N LYS A 196 0.28 18.44 13.61
CA LYS A 196 -0.13 19.68 14.29
C LYS A 196 0.86 20.02 15.40
#